data_AF-A0A1G9TTP5-F1
#
_entry.id   AF-A0A1G9TTP5-F1
#
_cell.length_a   1.000
_cell.length_b   1.000
_cell.length_c   1.000
_cell.angle_alpha   90.00
_cell.angle_beta   90.00
_cell.angle_gamma   90.00
#
_symmetry.space_group_name_H-M   'P 1'
#
loop_
_entity.id
_entity.type
_entity.pdbx_description
1 polymer ?
#
loop_
_entity_poly.entity_id
_entity_poly.type
_entity_poly.pdbx_seq_one_letter_code
_entity_poly.pdbx_strand_id
1 'polypeptide(L)' 'MWEGQLHLRTGLIGIVEDSGDPYIPDEYLEFDTGKRGGIWSARVLTRLLSNTEEPDFPVGIVEVDLYRMQLWPPQPA' A
#
# COMPACT_ATOMS: atom_id res chain seq x y z
N MET A 1 -8.66 -4.60 -7.37
CA MET A 1 -7.79 -5.60 -6.70
C MET A 1 -6.62 -5.90 -7.63
N TRP A 2 -5.41 -5.96 -7.09
CA TRP A 2 -4.22 -6.35 -7.82
C TRP A 2 -3.49 -7.50 -7.12
N GLU A 3 -2.95 -8.44 -7.89
CA GLU A 3 -2.09 -9.53 -7.43
C GLU A 3 -0.91 -9.66 -8.38
N GLY A 4 0.27 -9.94 -7.84
CA GLY A 4 1.46 -10.08 -8.66
C GLY A 4 2.71 -10.41 -7.86
N GLN A 5 3.85 -10.22 -8.51
CA GLN A 5 5.16 -10.46 -7.92
C GLN A 5 5.98 -9.17 -7.87
N LEU A 6 6.64 -8.94 -6.75
CA LEU A 6 7.55 -7.82 -6.52
C LEU A 6 8.97 -8.35 -6.39
N HIS A 7 9.86 -7.91 -7.27
CA HIS A 7 11.28 -8.20 -7.14
C HIS A 7 11.94 -7.13 -6.27
N LEU A 8 12.24 -7.49 -5.02
CA LEU A 8 12.84 -6.57 -4.05
C LEU A 8 14.33 -6.83 -3.94
N ARG A 9 15.15 -5.91 -4.46
CA ARG A 9 16.62 -5.97 -4.30
C ARG A 9 17.05 -5.57 -2.89
N THR A 10 16.54 -4.45 -2.40
CA THR A 10 16.94 -3.84 -1.12
C THR A 10 16.19 -4.42 0.08
N GLY A 11 15.04 -5.06 -0.15
CA GLY A 11 14.11 -5.47 0.91
C GLY A 11 13.21 -4.33 1.41
N LEU A 12 13.34 -3.13 0.84
CA LEU A 12 12.52 -1.96 1.19
C LEU A 12 11.39 -1.79 0.17
N ILE A 13 10.22 -1.39 0.66
CA ILE A 13 9.06 -1.00 -0.14
C ILE A 13 8.73 0.44 0.20
N GLY A 14 8.72 1.32 -0.81
CA GLY A 14 8.20 2.67 -0.70
C GLY A 14 6.74 2.72 -1.16
N ILE A 15 5.89 3.40 -0.40
CA ILE A 15 4.55 3.82 -0.80
C ILE A 15 4.61 5.33 -0.96
N VAL A 16 4.19 5.80 -2.12
CA VAL A 16 4.18 7.23 -2.47
C VAL A 16 2.79 7.58 -2.96
N GLU A 17 2.25 8.69 -2.46
CA GLU A 17 1.11 9.35 -3.08
C GLU A 17 1.65 10.33 -4.12
N ASP A 18 1.42 10.04 -5.40
CA ASP A 18 1.74 10.98 -6.48
C ASP A 18 0.63 12.02 -6.57
N SER A 19 0.90 13.21 -6.06
CA SER A 19 -0.05 14.33 -6.08
C SER A 19 -0.23 14.93 -7.48
N GLY A 20 0.69 14.63 -8.42
CA GLY A 20 0.78 15.26 -9.73
C GLY A 20 1.11 16.76 -9.70
N ASP A 21 1.24 17.37 -8.52
CA ASP A 21 1.60 18.77 -8.33
C ASP A 21 3.09 18.87 -7.98
N PRO A 22 3.93 19.48 -8.83
CA PRO A 22 5.37 19.58 -8.58
C PRO A 22 5.72 20.44 -7.35
N TYR A 23 4.76 21.16 -6.77
CA TYR A 23 4.94 22.00 -5.60
C TYR A 23 4.49 21.34 -4.29
N ILE A 24 3.80 20.20 -4.36
CA ILE A 24 3.42 19.41 -3.18
C ILE A 24 4.43 18.27 -3.07
N PRO A 25 5.24 18.21 -1.99
CA PRO A 25 6.15 17.10 -1.81
C PRO A 25 5.33 15.82 -1.59
N ASP A 26 5.60 14.80 -2.40
CA ASP A 26 4.94 13.52 -2.26
C ASP A 26 5.19 12.93 -0.87
N GLU A 27 4.12 12.49 -0.20
CA GLU A 27 4.26 11.77 1.05
C GLU A 27 4.87 10.39 0.78
N TYR A 28 5.96 10.08 1.48
CA TYR A 28 6.72 8.85 1.29
C TYR A 28 6.74 8.03 2.58
N LEU A 29 6.19 6.82 2.51
CA LEU A 29 6.25 5.84 3.57
C LEU A 29 7.14 4.67 3.13
N GLU A 30 8.05 4.23 4.00
CA GLU A 30 8.95 3.12 3.74
C GLU A 30 8.72 1.96 4.73
N PHE A 31 8.75 0.74 4.21
CA PHE A 31 8.62 -0.49 4.97
C PHE A 31 9.79 -1.44 4.67
N ASP A 32 10.46 -1.92 5.71
CA ASP A 32 11.46 -2.98 5.60
C ASP A 32 10.82 -4.36 5.72
N THR A 33 10.98 -5.19 4.70
CA THR A 33 10.48 -6.57 4.66
C THR A 33 11.37 -7.56 5.42
N GLY A 34 12.52 -7.11 5.93
CA GLY A 34 13.51 -7.90 6.67
C GLY A 34 14.30 -8.90 5.81
N LYS A 35 14.00 -9.04 4.51
CA LYS A 35 14.75 -9.88 3.58
C LYS A 35 15.13 -9.10 2.34
N ARG A 36 16.44 -9.07 2.07
CA ARG A 36 17.01 -8.53 0.83
C ARG A 36 17.00 -9.60 -0.25
N GLY A 37 16.87 -9.18 -1.50
CA GLY A 37 17.00 -10.05 -2.67
C GLY A 37 15.95 -11.16 -2.70
N GLY A 38 14.88 -10.96 -3.46
CA GLY A 38 13.92 -12.02 -3.70
C GLY A 38 12.68 -11.55 -4.43
N ILE A 39 11.91 -12.54 -4.89
CA ILE A 39 10.61 -12.32 -5.51
C ILE A 39 9.55 -12.60 -4.46
N TRP A 40 8.81 -11.57 -4.08
CA TRP A 40 7.70 -11.64 -3.15
C TRP A 40 6.40 -11.75 -3.93
N SER A 41 5.51 -12.65 -3.52
CA SER A 41 4.13 -12.57 -3.98
C SER A 41 3.43 -11.46 -3.21
N ALA A 42 2.63 -10.67 -3.89
CA ALA A 42 1.96 -9.50 -3.34
C ALA A 42 0.51 -9.42 -3.78
N ARG A 43 -0.34 -8.90 -2.90
CA ARG A 43 -1.74 -8.57 -3.17
C ARG A 43 -2.04 -7.19 -2.62
N VAL A 44 -2.74 -6.38 -3.41
CA VAL A 44 -3.25 -5.07 -3.02
C VAL A 44 -4.77 -5.08 -3.14
N LEU A 45 -5.43 -4.86 -2.01
CA LEU A 45 -6.85 -4.64 -1.90
C LEU A 45 -7.11 -3.14 -1.71
N THR A 46 -8.20 -2.66 -2.30
CA THR A 46 -8.69 -1.29 -2.12
C THR A 46 -10.16 -1.36 -1.70
N ARG A 47 -10.57 -0.46 -0.82
CA ARG A 47 -11.97 -0.27 -0.41
C ARG A 47 -12.20 1.22 -0.16
N LEU A 48 -13.27 1.74 -0.74
CA LEU A 48 -13.80 3.06 -0.42
C LEU A 48 -14.63 2.97 0.87
N LEU A 49 -14.33 3.81 1.85
CA LEU A 49 -15.14 3.97 3.05
C LEU A 49 -15.82 5.33 3.00
N SER A 50 -17.11 5.38 3.29
CA SER A 50 -17.88 6.63 3.36
C SER A 50 -18.68 6.70 4.66
N ASN A 51 -18.89 7.93 5.15
CA ASN A 51 -19.73 8.15 6.33
C ASN A 51 -21.23 7.91 6.11
N THR A 52 -21.64 7.65 4.86
CA THR A 52 -23.03 7.36 4.50
C THR A 52 -23.34 5.87 4.62
N GLU A 53 -22.35 5.01 4.36
CA GLU A 53 -22.51 3.55 4.34
C GLU A 53 -22.00 2.88 5.63
N GLU A 54 -21.10 3.54 6.37
CA GLU A 54 -20.44 2.99 7.55
C GLU A 54 -20.87 3.75 8.82
N PRO A 55 -21.71 3.16 9.70
CA PRO A 55 -22.34 3.87 10.82
C PRO A 55 -21.34 4.32 11.91
N ASP A 56 -20.17 3.70 11.98
CA ASP A 56 -19.10 4.03 12.94
C ASP A 56 -18.04 4.98 12.33
N PHE A 57 -18.21 5.43 11.09
CA PHE A 57 -17.20 6.23 10.40
C PHE A 57 -17.27 7.71 10.82
N PRO A 58 -16.12 8.39 11.03
CA PRO A 58 -16.12 9.76 11.53
C PRO A 58 -16.94 10.72 10.66
N VAL A 59 -17.90 11.42 11.27
CA VAL A 59 -18.85 12.31 10.56
C VAL A 59 -18.14 13.42 9.76
N GLY A 60 -16.97 13.86 10.21
CA GLY A 60 -16.16 14.89 9.54
C GLY A 60 -15.37 14.41 8.32
N ILE A 61 -15.38 13.12 8.01
CA ILE A 61 -14.66 12.53 6.87
C ILE A 61 -15.71 11.99 5.90
N VAL A 62 -15.77 12.59 4.70
CA VAL A 62 -16.76 12.21 3.69
C VAL A 62 -16.43 10.84 3.10
N GLU A 63 -15.17 10.64 2.72
CA GLU A 63 -14.72 9.46 2.01
C GLU A 63 -13.23 9.21 2.26
N VAL A 64 -12.82 7.94 2.32
CA VAL A 64 -11.41 7.52 2.41
C VAL A 64 -11.18 6.29 1.56
N ASP A 65 -10.14 6.33 0.74
CA ASP A 65 -9.58 5.16 0.07
C ASP A 65 -8.69 4.37 1.03
N LEU A 66 -9.13 3.17 1.40
CA LEU A 66 -8.35 2.25 2.23
C LEU A 66 -7.60 1.26 1.34
N TYR A 67 -6.27 1.25 1.45
CA TYR A 67 -5.41 0.27 0.79
C TYR A 67 -4.90 -0.76 1.80
N ARG A 68 -4.98 -2.04 1.44
CA ARG A 68 -4.35 -3.13 2.20
C ARG A 68 -3.38 -3.88 1.29
N MET A 69 -2.10 -3.81 1.62
CA MET A 69 -1.05 -4.59 1.00
C MET A 69 -0.75 -5.86 1.81
N GLN A 70 -0.70 -7.00 1.15
CA GLN A 70 -0.31 -8.29 1.72
C GLN A 70 0.90 -8.82 0.97
N LEU A 71 1.88 -9.34 1.72
CA LEU A 71 3.17 -9.80 1.20
C LEU A 71 3.43 -11.22 1.68
N TRP A 72 3.82 -12.10 0.77
CA TRP A 72 4.30 -13.45 1.10
C TRP A 72 5.78 -13.56 0.75
N PRO A 73 6.62 -14.04 1.69
CA PRO A 73 8.06 -14.09 1.49
C PRO A 73 8.43 -15.03 0.33
N PRO A 74 9.61 -14.83 -0.29
CA PRO A 74 10.15 -15.75 -1.28
C PRO A 74 10.21 -17.15 -0.67
N GLN A 75 9.73 -18.15 -1.41
CA GLN A 75 9.95 -19.54 -1.01
C GLN A 75 11.46 -19.82 -1.04
N PRO A 76 12.01 -20.47 -0.01
CA PRO A 76 13.36 -21.01 -0.10
C PRO A 76 13.39 -22.04 -1.25
N ALA A 77 14.46 -22.00 -2.03
CA ALA A 77 14.73 -22.98 -3.08
C ALA A 77 14.98 -24.37 -2.50
#